data_AF-A0A7J5AV40-F1
#
_entry.id   AF-A0A7J5AV40-F1
#
_cell.length_a   1.000
_cell.length_b   1.000
_cell.length_c   1.000
_cell.angle_alpha   90.00
_cell.angle_beta   90.00
_cell.angle_gamma   90.00
#
_symmetry.space_group_name_H-M   'P 1'
#
loop_
_entity.id
_entity.type
_entity.pdbx_description
1 polymer ?
#
loop_
_entity_poly.entity_id
_entity_poly.type
_entity_poly.pdbx_seq_one_letter_code
_entity_poly.pdbx_strand_id
1 'polypeptide(L)' 'MLAGRRGGQPLASIARDAVDLFTGPYRDRIRECATHDCYLVFVDTSRPGRRRWCAMERCGNRHKVRSLRARRAE' A
#
# COMPACT_ATOMS: atom_id res chain seq x y z
N MET A 1 41.37 7.58 10.33
CA MET A 1 41.06 8.59 9.29
C MET A 1 40.40 7.87 8.11
N LEU A 2 39.60 8.60 7.31
CA LEU A 2 38.40 8.19 6.52
C LEU A 2 37.13 8.21 7.40
N ALA A 3 36.58 9.35 7.84
CA ALA A 3 36.15 10.55 7.13
C ALA A 3 35.10 10.31 6.04
N GLY A 4 33.86 10.80 6.28
CA GLY A 4 33.08 11.46 5.23
C GLY A 4 31.86 10.74 4.64
N ARG A 5 30.67 11.05 5.18
CA ARG A 5 29.36 11.20 4.49
C ARG A 5 28.80 10.00 3.68
N ARG A 6 28.00 9.14 4.32
CA ARG A 6 27.13 8.14 3.65
C ARG A 6 25.75 8.69 3.26
N GLY A 7 25.70 9.88 2.66
CA GLY A 7 24.43 10.53 2.27
C GLY A 7 23.73 9.92 1.03
N GLY A 8 24.41 9.05 0.26
CA GLY A 8 23.87 8.46 -0.98
C GLY A 8 23.41 6.99 -0.88
N GLN A 9 23.66 6.33 0.25
CA GLN A 9 23.30 4.91 0.44
C GLN A 9 21.78 4.64 0.56
N PRO A 10 20.97 5.51 1.21
CA PRO A 10 19.54 5.21 1.40
C PRO A 10 18.74 5.17 0.09
N LEU A 11 19.07 6.03 -0.87
CA LEU A 11 18.38 6.06 -2.15
C LEU A 11 18.70 4.82 -2.99
N ALA A 12 19.94 4.34 -2.95
CA ALA A 12 20.33 3.12 -3.64
C ALA A 12 19.63 1.88 -3.07
N SER A 13 19.46 1.78 -1.74
CA SER A 13 18.71 0.69 -1.13
C SER A 13 17.23 0.76 -1.48
N ILE A 14 16.60 1.94 -1.38
CA ILE A 14 15.18 2.13 -1.76
C ILE A 14 14.96 1.78 -3.24
N ALA A 15 15.88 2.22 -4.13
CA ALA A 15 15.79 1.91 -5.55
C ALA A 15 15.88 0.39 -5.80
N ARG A 16 16.77 -0.32 -5.10
CA ARG A 16 16.87 -1.78 -5.20
C ARG A 16 15.60 -2.46 -4.69
N ASP A 17 15.09 -2.07 -3.52
CA ASP A 17 13.86 -2.62 -2.96
C ASP A 17 12.65 -2.39 -3.90
N ALA A 18 12.61 -1.23 -4.55
CA ALA A 18 11.58 -0.93 -5.55
C ALA A 18 11.69 -1.83 -6.79
N VAL A 19 12.91 -2.04 -7.32
CA VAL A 19 13.14 -2.97 -8.44
C VAL A 19 12.72 -4.39 -8.06
N ASP A 20 13.12 -4.87 -6.88
CA ASP A 20 12.75 -6.19 -6.37
C ASP A 20 11.23 -6.33 -6.21
N LEU A 21 10.55 -5.29 -5.72
CA LEU A 21 9.10 -5.27 -5.59
C LEU A 21 8.37 -5.32 -6.94
N PHE A 22 8.80 -4.49 -7.90
CA PHE A 22 8.14 -4.35 -9.20
C PHE A 22 8.45 -5.51 -10.17
N THR A 23 9.53 -6.25 -9.96
CA THR A 23 9.92 -7.37 -10.83
C THR A 23 9.72 -8.74 -10.18
N GLY A 24 9.60 -8.79 -8.85
CA GLY A 24 9.51 -10.01 -8.07
C GLY A 24 8.12 -10.64 -7.98
N PRO A 25 7.93 -11.57 -7.02
CA PRO A 25 6.69 -12.35 -6.86
C PRO A 25 5.43 -11.51 -6.59
N TYR A 26 5.61 -10.28 -6.11
CA TYR A 26 4.52 -9.37 -5.77
C TYR A 26 4.15 -8.40 -6.88
N ARG A 27 4.80 -8.43 -8.04
CA ARG A 27 4.56 -7.48 -9.14
C ARG A 27 3.08 -7.35 -9.53
N ASP A 28 2.37 -8.47 -9.57
CA ASP A 28 0.95 -8.56 -9.95
C ASP A 28 0.00 -8.35 -8.74
N ARG A 29 0.56 -8.02 -7.57
CA ARG A 29 -0.15 -7.80 -6.30
C ARG A 29 -0.13 -6.34 -5.87
N ILE A 30 0.47 -5.45 -6.64
CA ILE A 30 0.48 -4.01 -6.37
C ILE A 30 -0.88 -3.44 -6.80
N ARG A 31 -1.58 -2.79 -5.88
CA ARG A 31 -2.95 -2.29 -6.08
C ARG A 31 -3.10 -0.87 -5.57
N GLU A 32 -3.98 -0.11 -6.21
CA GLU A 32 -4.47 1.17 -5.70
C GLU A 32 -5.61 0.95 -4.71
N CYS A 33 -5.74 1.85 -3.73
CA CYS A 33 -6.87 1.85 -2.82
C CYS A 33 -8.18 2.13 -3.58
N ALA A 34 -9.21 1.31 -3.38
CA ALA A 34 -10.51 1.48 -4.04
C ALA A 34 -11.35 2.68 -3.52
N THR A 35 -10.78 3.55 -2.70
CA THR A 35 -11.48 4.75 -2.22
C THR A 35 -11.10 5.93 -3.08
N HIS A 36 -12.09 6.63 -3.64
CA HIS A 36 -11.90 7.74 -4.58
C HIS A 36 -11.01 8.89 -4.07
N ASP A 37 -10.90 9.07 -2.75
CA ASP A 37 -10.12 10.11 -2.09
C ASP A 37 -8.82 9.58 -1.46
N CYS A 38 -8.33 8.42 -1.90
CA CYS A 38 -7.14 7.77 -1.34
C CYS A 38 -6.17 7.30 -2.43
N TYR A 39 -5.05 8.00 -2.57
CA TYR A 39 -4.01 7.74 -3.59
C TYR A 39 -2.91 6.76 -3.14
N LEU A 40 -3.13 6.01 -2.06
CA LEU A 40 -2.16 5.04 -1.59
C LEU A 40 -2.17 3.79 -2.46
N VAL A 41 -0.97 3.37 -2.86
CA VAL A 41 -0.67 2.07 -3.46
C VAL A 41 -0.24 1.11 -2.36
N PHE A 42 -0.61 -0.16 -2.45
CA PHE A 42 -0.25 -1.19 -1.48
C PHE A 42 0.02 -2.54 -2.16
N VAL A 43 0.78 -3.39 -1.46
CA VAL A 43 0.97 -4.78 -1.84
C VAL A 43 -0.13 -5.64 -1.23
N ASP A 44 -0.85 -6.39 -2.06
CA ASP A 44 -1.89 -7.31 -1.64
C ASP A 44 -1.31 -8.63 -1.13
N THR A 45 -0.97 -8.62 0.15
CA THR A 45 -0.52 -9.81 0.91
C THR A 45 -1.68 -10.68 1.40
N SER A 46 -2.93 -10.39 1.03
CA SER A 46 -4.07 -11.22 1.42
C SER A 46 -3.99 -12.58 0.72
N ARG A 47 -4.37 -13.65 1.44
CA ARG A 47 -4.39 -15.02 0.91
C ARG A 47 -5.12 -15.12 -0.44
N PRO A 48 -6.33 -14.56 -0.65
CA PRO A 48 -6.99 -14.62 -1.95
C PRO A 48 -6.46 -13.59 -2.97
N GLY A 49 -5.63 -12.62 -2.56
CA GLY A 49 -5.19 -11.55 -3.46
C GLY A 49 -6.32 -10.64 -3.93
N ARG A 50 -7.30 -10.37 -3.08
CA ARG A 50 -8.50 -9.59 -3.40
C ARG A 50 -8.71 -8.41 -2.44
N ARG A 51 -7.64 -7.93 -1.79
CA ARG A 51 -7.71 -6.77 -0.90
C ARG A 51 -8.02 -5.52 -1.73
N ARG A 52 -9.00 -4.73 -1.27
CA ARG A 52 -9.48 -3.53 -1.96
C ARG A 52 -9.02 -2.21 -1.34
N TRP A 53 -8.53 -2.22 -0.09
CA TRP A 53 -8.25 -1.01 0.68
C TRP A 53 -6.82 -1.00 1.23
N CYS A 54 -6.19 0.18 1.24
CA CYS A 54 -4.81 0.37 1.68
C CYS A 54 -4.52 -0.04 3.12
N ALA A 55 -5.53 -0.03 4.01
CA ALA A 55 -5.46 -0.39 5.42
C ALA A 55 -6.88 -0.64 5.95
N MET A 56 -7.04 -1.60 6.87
CA MET A 56 -8.35 -1.85 7.49
C MET A 56 -8.71 -0.71 8.45
N GLU A 57 -7.72 -0.15 9.13
CA GLU A 57 -7.84 0.89 10.15
C GLU A 57 -8.28 2.24 9.55
N ARG A 58 -8.00 2.46 8.26
CA ARG A 58 -8.36 3.68 7.52
C ARG A 58 -9.49 3.44 6.53
N CYS A 59 -9.16 3.05 5.29
CA CYS A 59 -10.13 2.97 4.20
C CYS A 59 -11.12 1.81 4.36
N GLY A 60 -10.70 0.68 4.92
CA GLY A 60 -11.61 -0.44 5.21
C GLY A 60 -12.68 -0.05 6.25
N ASN A 61 -12.29 0.59 7.34
CA ASN A 61 -13.21 1.05 8.39
C ASN A 61 -14.15 2.14 7.87
N ARG A 62 -13.63 3.13 7.13
CA ARG A 62 -14.47 4.15 6.47
C ARG A 62 -15.57 3.53 5.60
N HIS A 63 -15.21 2.52 4.80
CA HIS A 63 -16.18 1.82 3.97
C HIS A 63 -17.23 1.09 4.84
N LYS A 64 -16.83 0.36 5.88
CA LYS A 64 -17.74 -0.32 6.81
C LYS A 64 -18.73 0.66 7.46
N VAL A 65 -18.25 1.79 7.96
CA VAL A 65 -19.08 2.83 8.59
C VAL A 65 -20.07 3.41 7.57
N ARG A 66 -19.63 3.71 6.35
CA ARG A 66 -20.53 4.20 5.28
C ARG A 66 -21.63 3.19 4.96
N SER A 67 -21.27 1.92 4.79
CA SER A 67 -22.24 0.85 4.53
C SER A 67 -23.24 0.66 5.68
N LEU A 68 -22.78 0.73 6.94
CA LEU A 68 -23.66 0.65 8.11
C LEU A 68 -24.65 1.82 8.16
N ARG A 69 -24.18 3.05 7.91
CA ARG A 69 -25.04 4.24 7.87
C ARG A 69 -26.09 4.16 6.75
N ALA A 70 -25.69 3.72 5.56
CA ALA A 70 -26.62 3.57 4.43
C ALA A 70 -27.75 2.58 4.75
N ARG A 71 -27.44 1.42 5.35
CA ARG A 71 -28.43 0.41 5.77
C ARG A 71 -29.38 0.86 6.88
N ARG A 72 -29.01 1.89 7.65
CA ARG A 72 -29.84 2.46 8.72
C ARG A 72 -30.72 3.61 8.24
N ALA A 73 -30.42 4.14 7.04
CA ALA A 73 -31.19 5.20 6.41
C ALA A 73 -32.26 4.65 5.45
N GLU A 74 -32.25 3.34 5.23
CA GLU A 74 -33.30 2.54 4.58
C GLU A 74 -34.25 2.00 5.65
#